data_AF-A0A938C247-F1
#
_entry.id   AF-A0A938C247-F1
#
_cell.length_a   1.000
_cell.length_b   1.000
_cell.length_c   1.000
_cell.angle_alpha   90.00
_cell.angle_beta   90.00
_cell.angle_gamma   90.00
#
_symmetry.space_group_name_H-M   'P 1'
#
loop_
_entity.id
_entity.type
_entity.pdbx_description
1 polymer ?
#
loop_
_entity_poly.entity_id
_entity_poly.type
_entity_poly.pdbx_seq_one_letter_code
_entity_poly.pdbx_strand_id
1 'polypeptide(L)'
;WLAGLPLVAGALQFGQGVWIQAKAQLVQILIERAWARTLAGETLVKPWPWADTWTVAKLEVSARGASLLVLAGASGRTIAFSPGHQDGMPLPGTPGNSVIGGHRDTHLVFLRHLRKGDTVRIQHADGLRASYRVIAERT
;
A
#
# COMPACT_ATOMS: atom_id res chain seq x y z
N TRP A 1 20.40 18.96 -40.20
CA TRP A 1 19.24 19.66 -39.59
C TRP A 1 18.07 18.75 -39.21
N LEU A 2 17.86 17.58 -39.85
CA LEU A 2 16.71 16.69 -39.51
C LEU A 2 16.89 15.78 -38.28
N ALA A 3 18.10 15.69 -37.70
CA ALA A 3 18.39 14.78 -36.58
C ALA A 3 18.06 15.34 -35.17
N GLY A 4 17.80 16.64 -35.02
CA GLY A 4 17.53 17.26 -33.71
C GLY A 4 16.13 17.00 -33.17
N LEU A 5 15.14 16.95 -34.07
CA LEU A 5 13.73 16.71 -33.74
C LEU A 5 13.46 15.37 -33.02
N PRO A 6 13.99 14.22 -33.50
CA PRO A 6 13.81 12.95 -32.80
C PRO A 6 14.53 12.90 -31.44
N LEU A 7 15.68 13.59 -31.27
CA LEU A 7 16.38 13.65 -29.98
C LEU A 7 15.58 14.43 -28.93
N VAL A 8 14.97 15.56 -29.32
CA VAL A 8 14.09 16.33 -28.42
C VAL A 8 12.84 15.53 -28.06
N ALA A 9 12.20 14.89 -29.03
CA ALA A 9 11.03 14.04 -28.78
C ALA A 9 11.38 12.87 -27.83
N GLY A 10 12.54 12.23 -28.04
CA GLY A 10 13.06 11.19 -27.15
C GLY A 10 13.26 11.69 -25.73
N ALA A 11 13.94 12.83 -25.55
CA ALA A 11 14.18 13.44 -24.23
C ALA A 11 12.87 13.77 -23.49
N LEU A 12 11.85 14.27 -24.21
CA LEU A 12 10.54 14.55 -23.64
C LEU A 12 9.85 13.28 -23.15
N GLN A 13 9.89 12.19 -23.92
CA GLN A 13 9.30 10.91 -23.50
C GLN A 13 10.01 10.30 -22.29
N PHE A 14 11.35 10.35 -22.25
CA PHE A 14 12.11 9.95 -21.07
C PHE A 14 11.74 10.80 -19.85
N GLY A 15 11.61 12.11 -20.02
CA GLY A 15 11.18 13.02 -18.96
C GLY A 15 9.81 12.66 -18.39
N GLN A 16 8.84 12.29 -19.23
CA GLN A 16 7.53 11.82 -18.78
C GLN A 16 7.63 10.52 -17.97
N GLY A 17 8.45 9.57 -18.40
CA GLY A 17 8.68 8.32 -17.68
C GLY A 17 9.28 8.55 -16.29
N VAL A 18 10.32 9.39 -16.20
CA VAL A 18 10.95 9.77 -14.92
C VAL A 18 9.94 10.45 -14.00
N TRP A 19 9.08 11.33 -14.54
CA TRP A 19 8.07 12.04 -13.77
C TRP A 19 7.05 11.10 -13.11
N ILE A 20 6.60 10.06 -13.80
CA ILE A 20 5.66 9.06 -13.25
C ILE A 20 6.31 8.32 -12.08
N GLN A 21 7.56 7.89 -12.22
CA GLN A 21 8.29 7.19 -11.16
C GLN A 21 8.55 8.09 -9.96
N ALA A 22 8.97 9.34 -10.20
CA ALA A 22 9.20 10.32 -9.14
C ALA A 22 7.92 10.56 -8.32
N LYS A 23 6.77 10.70 -8.99
CA LYS A 23 5.47 10.81 -8.33
C LYS A 23 5.12 9.59 -7.49
N ALA A 24 5.35 8.39 -8.02
CA ALA A 24 5.08 7.15 -7.28
C ALA A 24 5.90 7.07 -5.99
N GLN A 25 7.20 7.39 -6.06
CA GLN A 25 8.08 7.44 -4.88
C GLN A 25 7.64 8.49 -3.87
N LEU A 26 7.27 9.69 -4.34
CA LEU A 26 6.77 10.74 -3.47
C LEU A 26 5.51 10.30 -2.72
N VAL A 27 4.57 9.62 -3.39
CA VAL A 27 3.36 9.10 -2.75
C VAL A 27 3.69 8.11 -1.64
N GLN A 28 4.62 7.18 -1.85
CA GLN A 28 5.01 6.22 -0.81
C GLN A 28 5.61 6.93 0.41
N ILE A 29 6.50 7.91 0.19
CA ILE A 29 7.09 8.72 1.27
C ILE A 29 6.01 9.46 2.06
N LEU A 30 5.00 10.03 1.38
CA LEU A 30 3.90 10.74 2.03
C LEU A 30 3.02 9.80 2.87
N ILE A 31 2.75 8.59 2.38
CA ILE A 31 2.01 7.55 3.12
C ILE A 31 2.80 7.10 4.35
N GLU A 32 4.10 6.85 4.22
CA GLU A 32 4.96 6.50 5.35
C GLU A 32 5.03 7.59 6.42
N ARG A 33 5.16 8.86 5.99
CA ARG A 33 5.14 10.00 6.92
C ARG A 33 3.81 10.14 7.64
N ALA A 34 2.69 9.98 6.94
CA ALA A 34 1.38 9.98 7.56
C ALA A 34 1.25 8.85 8.59
N TRP A 35 1.73 7.66 8.26
CA TRP A 35 1.74 6.53 9.20
C TRP A 35 2.57 6.80 10.45
N ALA A 36 3.76 7.39 10.31
CA ALA A 36 4.60 7.75 11.45
C ALA A 36 3.88 8.74 12.40
N ARG A 37 3.15 9.71 11.85
CA ARG A 37 2.32 10.66 12.63
C ARG A 37 1.14 9.97 13.30
N THR A 38 0.50 9.01 12.63
CA THR A 38 -0.56 8.19 13.23
C THR A 38 -0.05 7.42 14.44
N LEU A 39 1.13 6.79 14.33
CA LEU A 39 1.77 6.10 15.45
C LEU A 39 2.19 7.05 16.59
N ALA A 40 2.36 8.34 16.32
CA ALA A 40 2.60 9.38 17.32
C ALA A 40 1.31 9.86 18.03
N GLY A 41 0.15 9.26 17.71
CA GLY A 41 -1.13 9.54 18.35
C GLY A 41 -2.05 10.49 17.58
N GLU A 42 -1.64 10.97 16.40
CA GLU A 42 -2.54 11.74 15.54
C GLU A 42 -3.61 10.85 14.89
N THR A 43 -4.86 11.31 14.89
CA THR A 43 -5.98 10.56 14.29
C THR A 43 -6.25 11.01 12.86
N LEU A 44 -6.64 10.06 11.99
CA LEU A 44 -7.07 10.32 10.60
C LEU A 44 -6.05 11.13 9.76
N VAL A 45 -4.76 10.81 9.88
CA VAL A 45 -3.69 11.52 9.18
C VAL A 45 -3.70 11.19 7.69
N LYS A 46 -4.04 12.19 6.88
CA LYS A 46 -3.98 12.10 5.42
C LYS A 46 -2.54 12.23 4.91
N PRO A 47 -2.13 11.46 3.89
CA PRO A 47 -0.80 11.57 3.28
C PRO A 47 -0.59 12.88 2.51
N TRP A 48 -1.66 13.49 1.98
CA TRP A 48 -1.66 14.83 1.40
C TRP A 48 -3.05 15.48 1.63
N PRO A 49 -3.18 16.81 1.53
CA PRO A 49 -4.37 17.53 2.02
C PRO A 49 -5.71 17.08 1.41
N TRP A 50 -5.72 16.72 0.12
CA TRP A 50 -6.91 16.27 -0.61
C TRP A 50 -6.99 14.75 -0.76
N ALA A 51 -6.25 13.97 0.05
CA ALA A 51 -6.41 12.52 0.06
C ALA A 51 -7.81 12.15 0.60
N ASP A 52 -8.45 11.20 -0.06
CA ASP A 52 -9.70 10.54 0.33
C ASP A 52 -9.44 9.25 1.12
N THR A 53 -8.21 9.06 1.61
CA THR A 53 -7.78 7.88 2.35
C THR A 53 -6.69 8.23 3.37
N TRP A 54 -6.42 7.32 4.29
CA TRP A 54 -5.37 7.37 5.31
C TRP A 54 -4.93 5.94 5.64
N THR A 55 -3.76 5.78 6.27
CA THR A 55 -3.27 4.46 6.66
C THR A 55 -4.02 3.94 7.89
N VAL A 56 -4.57 2.72 7.79
CA VAL A 56 -5.29 2.06 8.89
C VAL A 56 -4.48 0.97 9.57
N ALA A 57 -3.53 0.37 8.86
CA ALA A 57 -2.67 -0.66 9.40
C ALA A 57 -1.37 -0.80 8.61
N LYS A 58 -0.38 -1.46 9.20
CA LYS A 58 0.79 -2.00 8.49
C LYS A 58 0.71 -3.52 8.45
N LEU A 59 0.78 -4.10 7.26
CA LEU A 59 0.82 -5.54 7.04
C LEU A 59 2.25 -5.97 6.78
N GLU A 60 2.70 -7.01 7.48
CA GLU A 60 4.03 -7.58 7.33
C GLU A 60 3.97 -9.10 7.22
N VAL A 61 4.68 -9.65 6.24
CA VAL A 61 4.90 -11.09 6.07
C VAL A 61 6.40 -11.33 5.91
N SER A 62 7.09 -11.47 7.03
CA SER A 62 8.56 -11.55 7.07
C SER A 62 9.11 -12.70 6.21
N ALA A 63 8.44 -13.85 6.23
CA ALA A 63 8.81 -15.02 5.41
C ALA A 63 8.78 -14.75 3.89
N ARG A 64 8.12 -13.67 3.46
CA ARG A 64 7.96 -13.29 2.05
C ARG A 64 8.57 -11.91 1.73
N GLY A 65 9.27 -11.29 2.70
CA GLY A 65 9.85 -9.95 2.53
C GLY A 65 8.82 -8.84 2.28
N ALA A 66 7.55 -9.06 2.64
CA ALA A 66 6.48 -8.12 2.37
C ALA A 66 6.25 -7.20 3.58
N SER A 67 6.20 -5.90 3.35
CA SER A 67 5.84 -4.87 4.32
C SER A 67 5.06 -3.78 3.59
N LEU A 68 3.77 -3.64 3.88
CA LEU A 68 2.85 -2.79 3.14
C LEU A 68 1.99 -1.97 4.11
N LEU A 69 1.68 -0.74 3.73
CA LEU A 69 0.72 0.09 4.47
C LEU A 69 -0.67 -0.14 3.88
N VAL A 70 -1.63 -0.48 4.71
CA VAL A 70 -3.02 -0.71 4.33
C VAL A 70 -3.76 0.60 4.49
N LEU A 71 -4.42 1.04 3.42
CA LEU A 71 -5.15 2.30 3.34
C LEU A 71 -6.65 2.08 3.62
N ALA A 72 -7.33 3.12 4.12
CA ALA A 72 -8.79 3.13 4.27
C ALA A 72 -9.48 3.10 2.90
N GLY A 73 -10.43 2.17 2.73
CA GLY A 73 -11.19 1.97 1.50
C GLY A 73 -10.46 1.14 0.44
N ALA A 74 -11.17 0.23 -0.21
CA ALA A 74 -10.65 -0.64 -1.27
C ALA A 74 -11.02 -0.16 -2.68
N SER A 75 -11.11 1.16 -2.88
CA SER A 75 -11.47 1.76 -4.17
C SER A 75 -10.34 1.65 -5.20
N GLY A 76 -10.66 1.76 -6.50
CA GLY A 76 -9.66 1.79 -7.58
C GLY A 76 -8.60 2.88 -7.41
N ARG A 77 -8.97 4.01 -6.81
CA ARG A 77 -8.05 5.13 -6.49
C ARG A 77 -7.10 4.77 -5.34
N THR A 78 -7.61 4.10 -4.31
CA THR A 78 -6.81 3.68 -3.16
C THR A 78 -5.82 2.58 -3.53
N ILE A 79 -6.29 1.54 -4.21
CA ILE A 79 -5.48 0.37 -4.57
C ILE A 79 -4.41 0.65 -5.62
N ALA A 80 -4.47 1.81 -6.28
CA ALA A 80 -3.41 2.31 -7.15
C ALA A 80 -2.15 2.75 -6.37
N PHE A 81 -2.28 3.02 -5.06
CA PHE A 81 -1.17 3.48 -4.22
C PHE A 81 -0.72 2.45 -3.18
N SER A 82 -1.64 1.65 -2.65
CA SER A 82 -1.34 0.57 -1.68
C SER A 82 -2.56 -0.34 -1.48
N PRO A 83 -2.46 -1.52 -0.85
CA PRO A 83 -3.64 -2.32 -0.52
C PRO A 83 -4.64 -1.52 0.32
N GLY A 84 -5.93 -1.73 0.05
CA GLY A 84 -7.03 -1.06 0.73
C GLY A 84 -7.79 -2.01 1.65
N HIS A 85 -8.21 -1.53 2.81
CA HIS A 85 -9.16 -2.21 3.68
C HIS A 85 -10.58 -2.01 3.16
N GLN A 86 -11.39 -3.06 3.17
CA GLN A 86 -12.77 -3.03 2.70
C GLN A 86 -13.68 -2.28 3.68
N ASP A 87 -14.40 -1.28 3.17
CA ASP A 87 -15.35 -0.51 3.97
C ASP A 87 -16.46 -1.41 4.55
N GLY A 88 -16.88 -1.11 5.78
CA GLY A 88 -17.90 -1.86 6.51
C GLY A 88 -17.40 -3.15 7.17
N MET A 89 -16.14 -3.53 6.97
CA MET A 89 -15.52 -4.67 7.67
C MET A 89 -14.78 -4.20 8.94
N PRO A 90 -14.66 -5.07 9.97
CA PRO A 90 -13.75 -4.84 11.09
C PRO A 90 -12.35 -4.46 10.63
N LEU A 91 -11.71 -3.56 11.38
CA LEU A 91 -10.33 -3.14 11.09
C LEU A 91 -9.37 -4.32 11.23
N PRO A 92 -8.28 -4.38 10.43
CA PRO A 92 -7.29 -5.45 10.53
C PRO A 92 -6.76 -5.56 11.96
N GLY A 93 -6.79 -6.76 12.53
CA GLY A 93 -6.32 -7.05 13.89
C GLY A 93 -7.34 -6.80 15.02
N THR A 94 -8.53 -6.26 14.70
CA THR A 94 -9.66 -6.20 15.64
C THR A 94 -10.49 -7.49 15.59
N PRO A 95 -11.33 -7.78 16.62
CA PRO A 95 -12.23 -8.93 16.57
C PRO A 95 -13.17 -8.91 15.36
N GLY A 96 -13.20 -10.02 14.62
CA GLY A 96 -14.04 -10.21 13.42
C GLY A 96 -13.22 -10.46 12.15
N ASN A 97 -13.91 -10.52 11.00
CA ASN A 97 -13.28 -10.79 9.70
C ASN A 97 -12.94 -9.48 8.98
N SER A 98 -11.64 -9.19 8.87
CA SER A 98 -11.16 -8.06 8.09
C SER A 98 -10.80 -8.49 6.65
N VAL A 99 -11.07 -7.62 5.68
CA VAL A 99 -10.78 -7.87 4.26
C VAL A 99 -9.85 -6.79 3.74
N ILE A 100 -8.74 -7.20 3.12
CA ILE A 100 -7.76 -6.33 2.48
C ILE A 100 -7.68 -6.72 1.01
N GLY A 101 -7.91 -5.75 0.12
CA GLY A 101 -7.87 -5.92 -1.33
C GLY A 101 -6.76 -5.09 -1.96
N GLY A 102 -6.34 -5.47 -3.16
CA GLY A 102 -5.30 -4.75 -3.89
C GLY A 102 -4.92 -5.45 -5.19
N HIS A 103 -4.04 -4.80 -5.96
CA HIS A 103 -3.60 -5.35 -7.23
C HIS A 103 -2.67 -6.56 -7.02
N ARG A 104 -3.03 -7.70 -7.60
CA ARG A 104 -2.25 -8.95 -7.49
C ARG A 104 -0.86 -8.87 -8.14
N ASP A 105 -0.68 -8.01 -9.13
CA ASP A 105 0.57 -7.94 -9.90
C ASP A 105 1.54 -6.85 -9.39
N THR A 106 1.15 -6.08 -8.38
CA THR A 106 2.01 -5.06 -7.75
C THR A 106 2.10 -5.28 -6.25
N HIS A 107 1.32 -4.57 -5.43
CA HIS A 107 1.40 -4.59 -3.98
C HIS A 107 1.20 -6.00 -3.39
N LEU A 108 0.29 -6.79 -3.97
CA LEU A 108 -0.06 -8.12 -3.45
C LEU A 108 0.63 -9.28 -4.19
N VAL A 109 1.67 -9.00 -4.99
CA VAL A 109 2.41 -10.04 -5.75
C VAL A 109 3.00 -11.11 -4.85
N PHE A 110 3.31 -10.78 -3.59
CA PHE A 110 3.83 -11.73 -2.61
C PHE A 110 2.82 -12.84 -2.27
N LEU A 111 1.51 -12.62 -2.46
CA LEU A 111 0.48 -13.61 -2.13
C LEU A 111 0.63 -14.90 -2.94
N ARG A 112 1.18 -14.86 -4.15
CA ARG A 112 1.47 -16.06 -4.96
C ARG A 112 2.49 -17.00 -4.30
N HIS A 113 3.29 -16.47 -3.38
CA HIS A 113 4.30 -17.23 -2.64
C HIS A 113 3.85 -17.54 -1.21
N LEU A 114 2.70 -17.04 -0.77
CA LEU A 114 2.17 -17.32 0.55
C LEU A 114 1.87 -18.82 0.68
N ARG A 115 2.04 -19.38 1.87
CA ARG A 115 1.75 -20.78 2.15
C ARG A 115 0.97 -20.92 3.45
N LYS A 116 0.18 -21.98 3.56
CA LYS A 116 -0.43 -22.38 4.82
C LYS A 116 0.65 -22.49 5.91
N GLY A 117 0.39 -21.89 7.06
CA GLY A 117 1.32 -21.81 8.18
C GLY A 117 2.13 -20.52 8.24
N ASP A 118 2.24 -19.76 7.14
CA ASP A 118 2.90 -18.44 7.16
C ASP A 118 2.22 -17.52 8.18
N THR A 119 3.03 -16.69 8.85
CA THR A 119 2.55 -15.68 9.78
C THR A 119 2.40 -14.34 9.06
N VAL A 120 1.22 -13.74 9.18
CA VAL A 120 0.92 -12.38 8.75
C VAL A 120 0.79 -11.52 10.00
N ARG A 121 1.59 -10.47 10.11
CA ARG A 121 1.54 -9.53 11.23
C ARG A 121 0.87 -8.24 10.81
N ILE A 122 -0.05 -7.77 11.63
CA ILE A 122 -0.74 -6.50 11.45
C ILE A 122 -0.31 -5.58 12.59
N GLN A 123 0.09 -4.36 12.26
CA GLN A 123 0.24 -3.27 13.22
C GLN A 123 -0.91 -2.28 13.03
N HIS A 124 -1.60 -1.96 14.11
CA HIS A 124 -2.70 -1.02 14.15
C HIS A 124 -2.22 0.42 14.29
N ALA A 125 -3.13 1.36 14.05
CA ALA A 125 -2.92 2.79 14.26
C ALA A 125 -2.55 3.15 15.71
N ASP A 126 -2.99 2.36 16.70
CA ASP A 126 -2.63 2.50 18.11
C ASP A 126 -1.26 1.88 18.46
N GLY A 127 -0.55 1.34 17.46
CA GLY A 127 0.75 0.69 17.61
C GLY A 127 0.68 -0.77 18.06
N LEU A 128 -0.48 -1.29 18.47
CA LEU A 128 -0.66 -2.69 18.84
C LEU A 128 -0.44 -3.60 17.63
N ARG A 129 -0.03 -4.84 17.93
CA ARG A 129 0.31 -5.85 16.92
C ARG A 129 -0.56 -7.08 17.09
N ALA A 130 -1.22 -7.48 16.00
CA ALA A 130 -1.93 -8.74 15.89
C ALA A 130 -1.16 -9.69 14.97
N SER A 131 -1.21 -10.99 15.27
CA SER A 131 -0.61 -12.03 14.42
C SER A 131 -1.67 -12.98 13.92
N TYR A 132 -1.63 -13.24 12.62
CA TYR A 132 -2.51 -14.16 11.91
C TYR A 132 -1.68 -15.29 11.32
N ARG A 133 -2.31 -16.44 11.17
CA ARG A 133 -1.73 -17.60 10.48
C ARG A 133 -2.53 -17.89 9.24
N VAL A 134 -1.85 -18.12 8.12
CA VAL A 134 -2.48 -18.54 6.87
C VAL A 134 -3.00 -19.97 7.05
N ILE A 135 -4.32 -20.15 6.95
CA ILE A 135 -4.96 -21.47 7.13
C ILE A 135 -5.35 -22.14 5.81
N ALA A 136 -5.59 -21.35 4.77
CA ALA A 136 -6.04 -21.80 3.47
C ALA A 136 -5.70 -20.74 2.41
N GLU A 137 -5.57 -21.20 1.18
CA GLU A 137 -5.46 -20.39 -0.04
C GLU A 137 -6.44 -20.99 -1.05
N ARG A 138 -7.15 -20.13 -1.79
CA ARG A 138 -8.10 -20.54 -2.82
C ARG A 138 -7.76 -19.80 -4.09
N THR A 139 -7.45 -20.54 -5.14
CA THR A 139 -7.13 -20.03 -6.47
C THR A 139 -8.35 -20.13 -7.37
#